data_AF-A0A1F8GVX0-F1
#
_entry.id   AF-A0A1F8GVX0-F1
#
_cell.length_a   1.000
_cell.length_b   1.000
_cell.length_c   1.000
_cell.angle_alpha   90.00
_cell.angle_beta   90.00
_cell.angle_gamma   90.00
#
_symmetry.space_group_name_H-M   'P 1'
#
loop_
_entity.id
_entity.type
_entity.pdbx_description
1 polymer ?
#
loop_
_entity_poly.entity_id
_entity_poly.type
_entity_poly.pdbx_seq_one_letter_code
_entity_poly.pdbx_strand_id
1 'polypeptide(L)'
;MSKPTIFVDIDSQNPSNSLAMAIKQVALGATPVDQLVGTDDVEATIAITDSVAKALRMVKETEKTAIVIAYLYRRDEAGNNALASRYPGRVYSINYVGMGEKDEMSFVPFLLKLIAEKAKEVTDANPTR
;
A
#
# COMPACT_ATOMS: atom_id res chain seq x y z
N MET A 1 19.52 29.00 1.18
CA MET A 1 19.60 27.99 2.27
C MET A 1 20.10 26.70 1.66
N SER A 2 21.10 26.04 2.26
CA SER A 2 21.55 24.72 1.84
C SER A 2 20.50 23.67 2.21
N LYS A 3 20.23 22.73 1.30
CA LYS A 3 19.33 21.60 1.60
C LYS A 3 20.01 20.68 2.64
N PRO A 4 19.27 20.09 3.58
CA PRO A 4 19.84 19.13 4.53
C PRO A 4 20.43 17.93 3.79
N THR A 5 21.63 17.52 4.20
CA THR A 5 22.28 16.29 3.73
C THR A 5 21.91 15.15 4.68
N ILE A 6 21.43 14.04 4.12
CA ILE A 6 21.03 12.86 4.87
C ILE A 6 22.07 11.76 4.62
N PHE A 7 22.57 11.16 5.70
CA PHE A 7 23.45 9.99 5.66
C PHE A 7 22.64 8.77 6.09
N VAL A 8 22.77 7.67 5.35
CA VAL A 8 21.97 6.44 5.55
C VAL A 8 22.93 5.25 5.67
N ASP A 9 22.76 4.46 6.72
CA ASP A 9 23.45 3.18 6.94
C ASP A 9 22.51 2.02 6.54
N ILE A 10 22.99 1.14 5.67
CA ILE A 10 22.22 0.03 5.11
C ILE A 10 22.51 -1.32 5.78
N ASP A 11 23.49 -1.41 6.68
CA ASP A 11 23.85 -2.67 7.34
C ASP A 11 22.95 -2.98 8.55
N SER A 12 22.16 -1.98 9.00
CA SER A 12 21.17 -2.11 10.08
C SER A 12 19.74 -2.34 9.58
N GLN A 13 19.57 -2.88 8.36
CA GLN A 13 18.24 -3.09 7.78
C GLN A 13 17.40 -4.06 8.61
N ASN A 14 16.36 -3.51 9.26
CA ASN A 14 15.22 -4.28 9.73
C ASN A 14 14.07 -4.12 8.71
N PRO A 15 13.79 -5.12 7.86
CA PRO A 15 12.79 -5.04 6.78
C PRO A 15 11.39 -4.67 7.27
N SER A 16 11.03 -5.06 8.50
CA SER A 16 9.75 -4.73 9.12
C SER A 16 9.57 -3.22 9.37
N ASN A 17 10.66 -2.46 9.46
CA ASN A 17 10.64 -1.02 9.69
C ASN A 17 10.48 -0.21 8.39
N SER A 18 10.93 -0.74 7.24
CA SER A 18 10.90 -0.01 5.97
C SER A 18 9.48 0.27 5.48
N LEU A 19 8.60 -0.73 5.53
CA LEU A 19 7.19 -0.55 5.14
C LEU A 19 6.48 0.45 6.06
N ALA A 20 6.70 0.33 7.37
CA ALA A 20 6.13 1.25 8.36
C ALA A 20 6.63 2.70 8.15
N MET A 21 7.91 2.88 7.80
CA MET A 21 8.47 4.20 7.48
C MET A 21 7.88 4.79 6.19
N ALA A 22 7.70 4.01 5.12
CA ALA A 22 7.03 4.52 3.92
C ALA A 22 5.55 4.84 4.15
N ILE A 23 4.83 4.02 4.92
CA ILE A 23 3.45 4.32 5.30
C ILE A 23 3.39 5.65 6.08
N LYS A 24 4.31 5.88 7.02
CA LYS A 24 4.43 7.16 7.74
C LYS A 24 4.74 8.34 6.82
N GLN A 25 5.55 8.16 5.79
CA GLN A 25 5.84 9.20 4.79
C GLN A 25 4.63 9.50 3.88
N VAL A 26 3.79 8.50 3.62
CA VAL A 26 2.62 8.59 2.74
C VAL A 26 1.35 9.05 3.46
N ALA A 27 1.34 9.09 4.81
CA ALA A 27 0.24 9.59 5.63
C ALA A 27 -0.10 11.09 5.46
N LEU A 28 0.31 11.71 4.35
CA LEU A 28 -0.02 13.07 3.90
C LEU A 28 -1.50 13.23 3.49
N GLY A 29 -2.42 12.46 4.08
CA GLY A 29 -3.86 12.53 3.80
C GLY A 29 -4.71 11.37 4.32
N ALA A 30 -4.11 10.30 4.85
CA ALA A 30 -4.81 9.14 5.41
C ALA A 30 -4.34 8.83 6.84
N THR A 31 -5.27 8.42 7.70
CA THR A 31 -4.98 8.05 9.10
C THR A 31 -4.71 6.55 9.20
N PRO A 32 -3.55 6.11 9.73
CA PRO A 32 -3.29 4.71 10.01
C PRO A 32 -4.30 4.17 11.03
N VAL A 33 -4.81 2.97 10.80
CA VAL A 33 -5.68 2.23 11.72
C VAL A 33 -5.01 0.92 12.11
N ASP A 34 -5.26 0.49 13.34
CA ASP A 34 -4.58 -0.68 13.92
C ASP A 34 -5.26 -2.02 13.54
N GLN A 35 -6.44 -1.96 12.93
CA GLN A 35 -7.25 -3.13 12.59
C GLN A 35 -7.75 -3.05 11.14
N LEU A 36 -7.82 -4.20 10.48
CA LEU A 36 -8.37 -4.33 9.12
C LEU A 36 -9.88 -4.06 9.09
N VAL A 37 -10.59 -4.56 10.10
CA VAL A 37 -12.02 -4.32 10.34
C VAL A 37 -12.13 -3.78 11.76
N GLY A 38 -12.66 -2.57 11.89
CA GLY A 38 -12.83 -1.92 13.19
C GLY A 38 -13.99 -2.52 14.01
N THR A 39 -14.17 -2.02 15.23
CA THR A 39 -15.22 -2.48 16.16
C THR A 39 -16.64 -2.25 15.65
N ASP A 40 -16.83 -1.29 14.75
CA ASP A 40 -18.13 -0.95 14.15
C ASP A 40 -18.35 -1.67 12.80
N ASP A 41 -17.59 -2.75 12.52
CA ASP A 41 -17.59 -3.49 11.25
C ASP A 41 -17.18 -2.63 10.03
N VAL A 42 -16.49 -1.52 10.30
CA VAL A 42 -15.96 -0.63 9.26
C VAL A 42 -14.59 -1.12 8.83
N GLU A 43 -14.50 -1.52 7.56
CA GLU A 43 -13.25 -1.92 6.92
C GLU A 43 -12.30 -0.74 6.74
N ALA A 44 -10.99 -1.00 6.88
CA ALA A 44 -9.95 -0.09 6.44
C ALA A 44 -10.06 0.12 4.93
N THR A 45 -9.97 1.38 4.47
CA THR A 45 -10.07 1.70 3.04
C THR A 45 -8.93 1.07 2.23
N ILE A 46 -7.73 1.06 2.78
CA ILE A 46 -6.52 0.50 2.15
C ILE A 46 -5.77 -0.35 3.18
N ALA A 47 -5.41 -1.57 2.81
CA ALA A 47 -4.51 -2.44 3.57
C ALA A 47 -3.23 -2.68 2.77
N ILE A 48 -2.07 -2.65 3.44
CA ILE A 48 -0.76 -2.78 2.81
C ILE A 48 -0.02 -3.94 3.47
N THR A 49 0.56 -4.83 2.66
CA THR A 49 1.34 -5.97 3.15
C THR A 49 2.47 -6.33 2.18
N ASP A 50 3.47 -7.03 2.69
CA ASP A 50 4.58 -7.64 1.94
C ASP A 50 4.34 -9.13 1.64
N SER A 51 3.16 -9.67 2.01
CA SER A 51 2.89 -11.11 1.98
C SER A 51 1.62 -11.45 1.21
N VAL A 52 1.76 -12.27 0.15
CA VAL A 52 0.64 -12.85 -0.61
C VAL A 52 -0.34 -13.60 0.30
N ALA A 53 0.17 -14.34 1.28
CA ALA A 53 -0.67 -15.13 2.18
C ALA A 53 -1.53 -14.23 3.07
N LYS A 54 -0.98 -13.13 3.58
CA LYS A 54 -1.74 -12.12 4.34
C LYS A 54 -2.74 -11.40 3.45
N ALA A 55 -2.34 -11.00 2.24
CA ALA A 55 -3.23 -10.38 1.27
C ALA A 55 -4.43 -11.28 0.93
N LEU A 56 -4.21 -12.58 0.73
CA LEU A 56 -5.29 -13.55 0.48
C LEU A 56 -6.25 -13.69 1.68
N ARG A 57 -5.77 -13.53 2.92
CA ARG A 57 -6.63 -13.50 4.10
C ARG A 57 -7.48 -12.23 4.14
N MET A 58 -6.85 -11.07 3.95
CA MET A 58 -7.55 -9.78 3.86
C MET A 58 -8.66 -9.82 2.80
N VAL A 59 -8.36 -10.41 1.64
CA VAL A 59 -9.29 -10.66 0.53
C VAL A 59 -10.56 -11.42 0.93
N LYS A 60 -10.47 -12.30 1.94
CA LYS A 60 -11.58 -13.11 2.45
C LYS A 60 -12.31 -12.45 3.61
N GLU A 61 -11.59 -11.62 4.37
CA GLU A 61 -12.08 -10.94 5.57
C GLU A 61 -12.75 -9.60 5.24
N THR A 62 -12.60 -9.09 4.02
CA THR A 62 -13.10 -7.79 3.58
C THR A 62 -13.74 -7.86 2.20
N GLU A 63 -14.75 -7.01 1.98
CA GLU A 63 -15.43 -6.85 0.71
C GLU A 63 -14.86 -5.69 -0.10
N LYS A 64 -14.52 -4.57 0.55
CA LYS A 64 -14.26 -3.27 -0.09
C LYS A 64 -12.84 -2.76 0.07
N THR A 65 -12.08 -3.26 1.04
CA THR A 65 -10.68 -2.85 1.25
C THR A 65 -9.83 -3.04 -0.02
N ALA A 66 -9.14 -1.97 -0.45
CA ALA A 66 -8.09 -2.06 -1.45
C ALA A 66 -6.82 -2.64 -0.82
N ILE A 67 -6.31 -3.75 -1.35
CA ILE A 67 -5.18 -4.49 -0.77
C ILE A 67 -3.96 -4.29 -1.66
N VAL A 68 -2.90 -3.72 -1.09
CA VAL A 68 -1.63 -3.45 -1.78
C VAL A 68 -0.57 -4.42 -1.31
N ILE A 69 -0.04 -5.22 -2.22
CA ILE A 69 1.09 -6.12 -2.01
C ILE A 69 2.36 -5.39 -2.44
N ALA A 70 3.07 -4.79 -1.48
CA ALA A 70 4.31 -4.07 -1.70
C ALA A 70 5.50 -5.02 -1.53
N TYR A 71 6.21 -5.32 -2.61
CA TYR A 71 7.33 -6.27 -2.60
C TYR A 71 8.64 -5.62 -2.98
N LEU A 72 9.72 -6.04 -2.32
CA LEU A 72 11.05 -5.48 -2.58
C LEU A 72 11.77 -6.19 -3.73
N TYR A 73 11.64 -7.51 -3.83
CA TYR A 73 12.43 -8.32 -4.74
C TYR A 73 11.61 -8.81 -5.94
N ARG A 74 12.18 -8.72 -7.16
CA ARG A 74 11.54 -9.21 -8.40
C ARG A 74 11.13 -10.69 -8.35
N ARG A 75 11.80 -11.53 -7.56
CA ARG A 75 11.41 -12.96 -7.43
C ARG A 75 10.00 -13.16 -6.89
N ASP A 76 9.47 -12.19 -6.15
CA ASP A 76 8.14 -12.27 -5.54
C ASP A 76 7.04 -11.76 -6.50
N GLU A 77 7.43 -11.07 -7.57
CA GLU A 77 6.56 -10.40 -8.54
C GLU A 77 5.51 -11.34 -9.15
N ALA A 78 5.94 -12.50 -9.66
CA ALA A 78 5.04 -13.42 -10.34
C ALA A 78 3.89 -13.89 -9.43
N GLY A 79 4.19 -14.20 -8.16
CA GLY A 79 3.19 -14.62 -7.19
C GLY A 79 2.23 -13.48 -6.79
N ASN A 80 2.77 -12.27 -6.62
CA ASN A 80 1.99 -11.10 -6.26
C ASN A 80 1.06 -10.67 -7.42
N ASN A 81 1.59 -10.63 -8.64
CA ASN A 81 0.82 -10.32 -9.86
C ASN A 81 -0.27 -11.35 -10.11
N ALA A 82 -0.01 -12.64 -9.89
CA ALA A 82 -1.03 -13.67 -10.02
C ALA A 82 -2.22 -13.46 -9.07
N LEU A 83 -1.99 -12.97 -7.84
CA LEU A 83 -3.08 -12.64 -6.92
C LEU A 83 -3.82 -11.37 -7.36
N ALA A 84 -3.09 -10.32 -7.79
CA ALA A 84 -3.68 -9.09 -8.30
C ALA A 84 -4.59 -9.34 -9.51
N SER A 85 -4.15 -10.17 -10.46
CA SER A 85 -4.95 -10.54 -11.63
C SER A 85 -6.23 -11.33 -11.28
N ARG A 86 -6.25 -12.05 -10.16
CA ARG A 86 -7.45 -12.79 -9.69
C ARG A 86 -8.49 -11.89 -9.03
N TYR A 87 -8.08 -10.73 -8.52
CA TYR A 87 -8.94 -9.78 -7.82
C TYR A 87 -8.76 -8.36 -8.39
N PRO A 88 -9.07 -8.15 -9.68
CA PRO A 88 -8.84 -6.87 -10.35
C PRO A 88 -9.60 -5.74 -9.67
N GLY A 89 -8.95 -4.58 -9.52
CA GLY A 89 -9.53 -3.41 -8.86
C GLY A 89 -9.61 -3.51 -7.34
N ARG A 90 -9.23 -4.65 -6.74
CA ARG A 90 -9.21 -4.85 -5.30
C ARG A 90 -7.83 -5.22 -4.76
N VAL A 91 -7.06 -6.00 -5.51
CA VAL A 91 -5.68 -6.33 -5.16
C VAL A 91 -4.73 -5.68 -6.15
N TYR A 92 -3.75 -4.96 -5.61
CA TYR A 92 -2.70 -4.28 -6.36
C TYR A 92 -1.36 -4.87 -5.97
N SER A 93 -0.48 -5.06 -6.96
CA SER A 93 0.88 -5.52 -6.73
C SER A 93 1.84 -4.44 -7.19
N ILE A 94 2.82 -4.11 -6.34
CA ILE A 94 3.76 -3.04 -6.65
C ILE A 94 5.15 -3.30 -6.10
N ASN A 95 6.16 -3.06 -6.94
CA ASN A 95 7.54 -3.06 -6.49
C ASN A 95 7.82 -1.82 -5.64
N TYR A 96 8.44 -2.02 -4.48
CA TYR A 96 8.73 -0.98 -3.52
C TYR A 96 9.62 0.14 -4.10
N VAL A 97 10.59 -0.23 -4.94
CA VAL A 97 11.61 0.70 -5.46
C VAL A 97 11.28 1.22 -6.85
N GLY A 98 10.31 0.62 -7.56
CA GLY A 98 10.01 0.95 -8.96
C GLY A 98 11.19 0.69 -9.89
N MET A 99 12.04 -0.31 -9.57
CA MET A 99 13.18 -0.70 -10.41
C MET A 99 12.74 -1.58 -11.59
N GLY A 100 11.69 -1.20 -12.30
CA GLY A 100 11.27 -1.77 -13.58
C GLY A 100 11.74 -0.94 -14.76
N GLU A 101 11.52 -1.45 -15.98
CA GLU A 101 11.67 -0.63 -17.19
C GLU A 101 10.72 0.60 -17.14
N LYS A 102 11.07 1.63 -17.92
CA LYS A 102 10.36 2.92 -18.00
C LYS A 102 8.84 2.70 -17.95
N ASP A 103 8.19 3.27 -16.93
CA ASP A 103 6.73 3.32 -16.66
C ASP A 103 6.28 2.60 -15.37
N GLU A 104 7.14 1.87 -14.66
CA GLU A 104 6.78 1.37 -13.32
C GLU A 104 6.77 2.48 -12.26
N MET A 105 5.56 2.88 -11.86
CA MET A 105 5.35 3.78 -10.73
C MET A 105 5.88 3.13 -9.44
N SER A 106 6.72 3.85 -8.69
CA SER A 106 7.20 3.38 -7.39
C SER A 106 6.09 3.43 -6.32
N PHE A 107 6.30 2.69 -5.22
CA PHE A 107 5.29 2.49 -4.17
C PHE A 107 4.70 3.77 -3.60
N VAL A 108 5.53 4.78 -3.32
CA VAL A 108 5.09 6.03 -2.68
C VAL A 108 4.15 6.84 -3.61
N PRO A 109 4.51 7.18 -4.86
CA PRO A 109 3.59 7.82 -5.81
C PRO A 109 2.30 7.02 -6.05
N PHE A 110 2.38 5.70 -6.12
CA PHE A 110 1.21 4.85 -6.30
C PHE A 110 0.24 4.96 -5.13
N LEU A 111 0.73 4.86 -3.89
CA LEU A 111 -0.13 5.00 -2.73
C LEU A 111 -0.78 6.39 -2.66
N LEU A 112 -0.05 7.46 -2.97
CA LEU A 112 -0.63 8.81 -3.01
C LEU A 112 -1.78 8.90 -4.02
N LYS A 113 -1.60 8.32 -5.21
CA LYS A 113 -2.65 8.25 -6.23
C LYS A 113 -3.86 7.44 -5.76
N LEU A 114 -3.63 6.25 -5.19
CA LEU A 114 -4.69 5.39 -4.69
C LEU A 114 -5.47 6.05 -3.54
N ILE A 115 -4.79 6.72 -2.62
CA ILE A 115 -5.43 7.48 -1.54
C ILE A 115 -6.32 8.58 -2.11
N ALA A 116 -5.85 9.34 -3.10
CA ALA A 116 -6.65 10.39 -3.74
C ALA A 116 -7.89 9.82 -4.47
N GLU A 117 -7.74 8.70 -5.17
CA GLU A 117 -8.84 8.00 -5.83
C GLU A 117 -9.89 7.52 -4.81
N LYS A 118 -9.46 6.85 -3.74
CA LYS A 118 -10.36 6.36 -2.68
C LYS A 118 -10.99 7.48 -1.86
N ALA A 119 -10.28 8.56 -1.60
CA ALA A 119 -10.86 9.73 -0.95
C ALA A 119 -12.00 10.33 -1.79
N LYS A 120 -11.82 10.42 -3.11
CA LYS A 120 -12.87 10.88 -4.02
C LYS A 120 -14.09 9.95 -4.03
N GLU A 121 -13.89 8.63 -4.09
CA GLU A 121 -14.98 7.65 -4.02
C GLU A 121 -15.82 7.80 -2.74
N VAL A 122 -15.17 8.06 -1.60
CA VAL A 122 -15.86 8.28 -0.32
C VAL A 122 -16.65 9.57 -0.31
N THR A 123 -16.10 10.67 -0.85
CA THR A 123 -16.80 11.96 -0.97
C THR A 123 -18.00 11.86 -1.92
N ASP A 124 -17.84 11.22 -3.08
CA ASP A 124 -18.91 11.05 -4.06
C ASP A 124 -20.02 10.13 -3.53
N ALA A 125 -19.68 9.13 -2.71
CA ALA A 125 -20.65 8.26 -2.04
C ALA A 125 -21.39 8.93 -0.87
N ASN A 126 -20.89 10.07 -0.37
CA ASN A 126 -21.49 10.78 0.77
C ASN A 126 -21.33 12.32 0.62
N PRO A 127 -22.10 12.96 -0.26
CA PRO A 127 -21.88 14.34 -0.72
C PRO A 127 -22.15 15.43 0.34
N THR A 128 -22.53 15.06 1.57
CA THR A 128 -22.87 15.98 2.67
C THR A 128 -21.82 16.03 3.78
N ARG A 129 -20.64 15.44 3.59
CA ARG A 129 -19.53 15.47 4.56
C ARG A 129 -18.47 16.50 4.19
#